data_AF-A0A4R5QI27-F1
#
_entry.id   AF-A0A4R5QI27-F1
#
_cell.length_a   1.000
_cell.length_b   1.000
_cell.length_c   1.000
_cell.angle_alpha   90.00
_cell.angle_beta   90.00
_cell.angle_gamma   90.00
#
_symmetry.space_group_name_H-M   'P 1'
#
loop_
_entity.id
_entity.type
_entity.pdbx_description
1 polymer ?
#
loop_
_entity_poly.entity_id
_entity_poly.type
_entity_poly.pdbx_seq_one_letter_code
_entity_poly.pdbx_strand_id
1 'polypeptide(L)'
;MAEVTGDLPATTAVRTEPERGAERRQVPASAAARVELVQINFRASKDLAKLISRLSAERGSTRRLFAQLLQNDGHEVPAADLNPPDTRRRYDD
;
A
#
# COMPACT_ATOMS: atom_id res chain seq x y z
N MET A 1 41.19 -0.27 -10.04
CA MET A 1 40.23 0.50 -9.24
C MET A 1 39.63 1.53 -10.18
N ALA A 2 38.35 1.39 -10.52
CA ALA A 2 37.65 2.30 -11.41
C ALA A 2 36.41 2.80 -10.66
N GLU A 3 36.45 4.07 -10.26
CA GLU A 3 35.32 4.82 -9.74
C GLU A 3 34.38 5.12 -10.90
N VAL A 4 33.17 4.56 -10.86
CA VAL A 4 32.07 4.98 -11.73
C VAL A 4 31.22 5.94 -10.91
N THR A 5 31.50 7.22 -11.09
CA THR A 5 30.62 8.32 -10.66
C THR A 5 29.33 8.23 -11.47
N GLY A 6 28.31 7.64 -10.89
CA GLY A 6 26.96 7.62 -11.45
C GLY A 6 26.24 8.93 -11.15
N ASP A 7 26.48 9.95 -11.97
CA ASP A 7 25.63 11.14 -12.00
C ASP A 7 24.51 10.90 -13.02
N LEU A 8 23.30 10.63 -12.52
CA LEU A 8 22.11 10.52 -13.36
C LEU A 8 21.36 11.85 -13.29
N PRO A 9 21.10 12.54 -14.42
CA PRO A 9 20.35 13.79 -14.39
C PRO A 9 18.88 13.51 -14.03
N ALA A 10 18.38 14.29 -13.07
CA ALA A 10 16.95 14.35 -12.74
C ALA A 10 16.18 15.01 -13.89
N THR A 11 15.44 14.23 -14.67
CA THR A 11 14.49 14.78 -15.66
C THR A 11 13.22 15.24 -14.95
N THR A 12 13.18 16.52 -14.66
CA THR A 12 11.98 17.26 -14.28
C THR A 12 11.05 17.37 -15.50
N ALA A 13 10.03 16.52 -15.59
CA ALA A 13 8.93 16.72 -16.53
C ALA A 13 7.75 17.36 -15.80
N VAL A 14 7.67 18.69 -15.86
CA VAL A 14 6.49 19.46 -15.45
C VAL A 14 5.42 19.24 -16.52
N ARG A 15 4.37 18.48 -16.20
CA ARG A 15 3.18 18.35 -17.04
C ARG A 15 2.12 19.32 -16.53
N THR A 16 1.95 20.44 -17.23
CA THR A 16 0.84 21.38 -17.02
C THR A 16 -0.39 20.83 -17.75
N GLU A 17 -1.42 20.41 -17.02
CA GLU A 17 -2.76 20.16 -17.61
C GLU A 17 -3.68 21.37 -17.34
N PRO A 18 -4.52 21.78 -18.31
CA PRO A 18 -5.37 22.95 -18.18
C PRO A 18 -6.66 22.64 -17.39
N GLU A 19 -7.08 23.63 -16.60
CA GLU A 19 -8.32 23.62 -15.83
C GLU A 19 -9.56 23.50 -16.71
N ARG A 20 -10.50 22.62 -16.33
CA ARG A 20 -11.89 22.72 -16.75
C ARG A 20 -12.79 22.26 -15.60
N GLY A 21 -13.44 23.25 -15.00
CA GLY A 21 -14.26 23.09 -13.80
C GLY A 21 -15.49 22.19 -13.95
N ALA A 22 -15.91 21.67 -12.81
CA ALA A 22 -17.30 21.58 -12.38
C ALA A 22 -17.29 21.23 -10.89
N GLU A 23 -17.74 22.18 -10.07
CA GLU A 23 -17.95 22.02 -8.63
C GLU A 23 -18.86 20.81 -8.35
N ARG A 24 -18.26 19.67 -8.03
CA ARG A 24 -18.89 18.74 -7.09
C ARG A 24 -18.31 19.07 -5.73
N ARG A 25 -19.15 19.60 -4.86
CA ARG A 25 -18.88 19.80 -3.44
C ARG A 25 -18.46 18.45 -2.84
N GLN A 26 -17.16 18.17 -2.88
CA GLN A 26 -16.55 17.07 -2.17
C GLN A 26 -16.73 17.42 -0.70
N VAL A 27 -17.69 16.76 -0.06
CA VAL A 27 -17.71 16.68 1.39
C VAL A 27 -16.31 16.18 1.77
N PRO A 28 -15.50 16.92 2.54
CA PRO A 28 -14.18 16.42 2.90
C PRO A 28 -14.43 15.14 3.67
N ALA A 29 -14.10 14.01 3.05
CA ALA A 29 -13.98 12.74 3.77
C ALA A 29 -13.04 13.07 4.92
N SER A 30 -13.56 13.00 6.15
CA SER A 30 -12.79 13.30 7.36
C SER A 30 -11.43 12.67 7.19
N ALA A 31 -10.37 13.46 7.28
CA ALA A 31 -9.01 13.00 7.07
C ALA A 31 -8.70 11.93 8.12
N ALA A 32 -9.07 10.68 7.83
CA ALA A 32 -8.61 9.53 8.56
C ALA A 32 -7.10 9.65 8.56
N ALA A 33 -6.51 9.76 9.74
CA ALA A 33 -5.08 9.96 9.92
C ALA A 33 -4.37 9.00 8.96
N ARG A 34 -3.69 9.57 7.95
CA ARG A 34 -2.99 8.78 6.94
C ARG A 34 -1.88 8.06 7.70
N VAL A 35 -2.10 6.80 8.02
CA VAL A 35 -1.07 5.96 8.64
C VAL A 35 0.11 5.93 7.67
N GLU A 36 1.26 6.37 8.14
CA GLU A 36 2.50 6.30 7.36
C GLU A 36 2.79 4.83 7.05
N LEU A 37 2.93 4.51 5.75
CA LEU A 37 3.16 3.15 5.30
C LEU A 37 4.65 2.94 5.04
N VAL A 38 5.24 1.95 5.72
CA VAL A 38 6.63 1.53 5.54
C VAL A 38 6.68 0.16 4.88
N GLN A 39 7.57 -0.02 3.90
CA GLN A 39 7.76 -1.29 3.20
C GLN A 39 8.66 -2.23 4.01
N ILE A 40 8.23 -3.49 4.19
CA ILE A 40 9.00 -4.55 4.83
C ILE A 40 9.34 -5.62 3.78
N ASN A 41 10.63 -5.93 3.61
CA ASN A 41 11.12 -6.89 2.61
C ASN A 41 11.88 -8.04 3.29
N PHE A 42 11.66 -9.27 2.82
CA PHE A 42 12.43 -10.44 3.25
C PHE A 42 12.42 -11.54 2.17
N ARG A 43 13.39 -12.45 2.25
CA ARG A 43 13.45 -13.67 1.42
C ARG A 43 12.81 -14.83 2.18
N ALA A 44 12.06 -15.67 1.47
CA ALA A 44 11.39 -16.84 2.03
C ALA A 44 11.64 -18.08 1.16
N SER A 45 11.45 -19.27 1.73
CA SER A 45 11.39 -20.50 0.93
C SER A 45 10.17 -20.48 0.00
N LYS A 46 10.22 -21.28 -1.08
CA LYS A 46 9.12 -21.37 -2.06
C LYS A 46 7.80 -21.79 -1.39
N ASP A 47 7.86 -22.72 -0.45
CA ASP A 47 6.66 -23.25 0.21
C ASP A 47 6.06 -22.24 1.19
N LEU A 48 6.91 -21.50 1.92
CA LEU A 48 6.44 -20.42 2.78
C LEU A 48 5.77 -19.30 1.96
N ALA A 49 6.38 -18.90 0.84
CA ALA A 49 5.80 -17.89 -0.04
C ALA A 49 4.43 -18.30 -0.61
N LYS A 50 4.25 -19.58 -0.96
CA LYS A 50 2.96 -20.13 -1.39
C LYS A 50 1.92 -20.10 -0.28
N LEU A 51 2.31 -20.51 0.93
CA LEU A 51 1.41 -20.53 2.08
C LEU A 51 0.93 -19.11 2.43
N ILE A 52 1.84 -18.14 2.50
CA ILE A 52 1.49 -16.73 2.73
C ILE A 52 0.53 -16.24 1.64
N SER A 53 0.84 -16.48 0.37
CA SER A 53 -0.01 -16.05 -0.75
C SER A 53 -1.45 -16.57 -0.62
N ARG A 54 -1.62 -17.84 -0.26
CA ARG A 54 -2.95 -18.45 -0.05
C ARG A 54 -3.68 -17.80 1.13
N LEU A 55 -3.04 -17.75 2.31
CA LEU A 55 -3.66 -17.20 3.52
C LEU A 55 -3.98 -15.71 3.37
N SER A 56 -3.11 -14.95 2.70
CA SER A 56 -3.34 -13.55 2.36
C SER A 56 -4.56 -13.37 1.47
N ALA A 57 -4.81 -14.27 0.51
CA ALA A 57 -5.99 -14.22 -0.34
C ALA A 57 -7.28 -14.46 0.47
N GLU A 58 -7.27 -15.44 1.37
CA GLU A 58 -8.39 -15.75 2.26
C GLU A 58 -8.73 -14.59 3.21
N ARG A 59 -7.70 -13.89 3.72
CA ARG A 59 -7.87 -12.69 4.57
C ARG A 59 -8.05 -11.39 3.77
N GLY A 60 -7.92 -11.42 2.45
CA GLY A 60 -8.07 -10.26 1.56
C GLY A 60 -6.80 -9.44 1.31
N SER A 61 -5.78 -9.54 2.15
CA SER A 61 -4.43 -9.01 1.87
C SER A 61 -3.37 -9.58 2.83
N THR A 62 -2.10 -9.50 2.43
CA THR A 62 -0.95 -9.81 3.30
C THR A 62 -0.86 -8.88 4.50
N ARG A 63 -1.20 -7.59 4.31
CA ARG A 63 -1.26 -6.60 5.41
C ARG A 63 -2.25 -7.05 6.49
N ARG A 64 -3.47 -7.44 6.08
CA ARG A 64 -4.50 -7.92 7.02
C ARG A 64 -4.11 -9.25 7.68
N LEU A 65 -3.46 -10.16 6.94
CA LEU A 65 -2.96 -11.42 7.49
C LEU A 65 -2.02 -11.17 8.68
N PHE A 66 -1.00 -10.34 8.50
CA PHE A 66 -0.04 -10.03 9.58
C PHE A 66 -0.68 -9.24 10.72
N ALA A 67 -1.53 -8.26 10.41
CA ALA A 67 -2.27 -7.49 11.41
C ALA A 67 -3.10 -8.41 12.33
N GLN A 68 -3.80 -9.39 11.76
CA GLN A 68 -4.59 -10.34 12.55
C GLN A 68 -3.73 -11.33 13.33
N LEU A 69 -2.59 -11.77 12.78
CA LEU A 69 -1.64 -12.61 13.51
C LEU A 69 -1.13 -11.89 14.76
N LEU A 70 -0.71 -10.63 14.62
CA LEU A 70 -0.23 -9.81 15.74
C LEU A 70 -1.34 -9.53 16.77
N GLN A 71 -2.54 -9.22 16.32
CA GLN A 71 -3.69 -9.04 17.20
C GLN A 71 -4.01 -10.31 18.00
N ASN A 72 -3.98 -11.48 17.35
CA ASN A 72 -4.22 -12.76 18.01
C ASN A 72 -3.13 -13.11 19.03
N ASP A 73 -1.92 -12.61 18.84
CA ASP A 73 -0.79 -12.73 19.76
C ASP A 73 -0.85 -11.68 20.91
N GLY A 74 -1.85 -10.79 20.89
CA GLY A 74 -2.10 -9.81 21.95
C GLY A 74 -1.45 -8.44 21.73
N HIS A 75 -0.87 -8.18 20.56
CA HIS A 75 -0.33 -6.87 20.23
C HIS A 75 -1.41 -5.85 19.87
N GLU A 76 -1.16 -4.59 20.22
CA GLU A 76 -1.98 -3.48 19.75
C GLU A 76 -1.70 -3.24 18.26
N VAL A 77 -2.75 -3.34 17.44
CA VAL A 77 -2.66 -3.22 15.98
C VAL A 77 -3.56 -2.08 15.52
N PRO A 78 -3.06 -1.12 14.72
CA PRO A 78 -3.87 -0.03 14.22
C PRO A 78 -5.06 -0.53 13.39
N ALA A 79 -6.22 0.10 13.57
CA ALA A 79 -7.46 -0.28 12.87
C ALA A 79 -7.31 -0.21 11.33
N ALA A 80 -6.45 0.67 10.82
CA ALA A 80 -6.14 0.79 9.40
C ALA A 80 -5.44 -0.44 8.81
N ASP A 81 -4.70 -1.20 9.63
CA ASP A 81 -4.02 -2.43 9.21
C ASP A 81 -4.96 -3.65 9.26
N LEU A 82 -5.91 -3.65 10.19
CA LEU A 82 -6.98 -4.64 10.25
C LEU A 82 -8.00 -4.45 9.13
N ASN A 83 -8.29 -3.20 8.76
CA ASN A 83 -9.28 -2.84 7.76
C ASN A 83 -8.67 -1.92 6.68
N PRO A 84 -7.74 -2.43 5.85
CA PRO A 84 -7.18 -1.62 4.78
C PRO A 84 -8.27 -1.23 3.78
N PRO A 85 -8.23 0.01 3.25
CA PRO A 85 -9.20 0.46 2.26
C PRO A 85 -9.13 -0.41 1.00
N ASP A 86 -10.29 -0.78 0.46
CA ASP A 86 -10.37 -1.53 -0.81
C ASP A 86 -10.02 -0.58 -1.96
N THR A 87 -8.78 -0.64 -2.42
CA THR A 87 -8.30 0.12 -3.58
C THR A 87 -8.40 -0.68 -4.88
N ARG A 88 -9.06 -1.86 -4.87
CA ARG A 88 -9.23 -2.65 -6.09
C ARG A 88 -10.23 -1.93 -6.99
N ARG A 89 -9.77 -1.52 -8.17
CA ARG A 89 -10.67 -1.09 -9.25
C ARG A 89 -11.49 -2.30 -9.69
N ARG A 90 -12.81 -2.23 -9.52
CA ARG A 90 -13.76 -3.16 -10.14
C ARG A 90 -14.23 -2.48 -11.43
N TYR A 91 -14.14 -3.19 -12.54
CA TYR A 91 -14.86 -2.78 -13.74
C TYR A 91 -16.28 -3.31 -13.54
N ASP A 92 -17.27 -2.43 -13.42
CA ASP A 92 -18.67 -2.84 -13.54
C ASP A 92 -18.89 -3.40 -14.96
N ASP A 93 -19.55 -4.57 -15.05
CA ASP A 93 -19.99 -5.20 -16.30
C ASP A 93 -21.10 -4.38 -17.00
#